data_AF-A0A6A3AVK6-F1
#
_entry.id   AF-A0A6A3AVK6-F1
#
_cell.length_a   1.000
_cell.length_b   1.000
_cell.length_c   1.000
_cell.angle_alpha   90.00
_cell.angle_beta   90.00
_cell.angle_gamma   90.00
#
_symmetry.space_group_name_H-M   'P 1'
#
loop_
_entity.id
_entity.type
_entity.pdbx_description
1 polymer ?
#
loop_
_entity_poly.entity_id
_entity_poly.type
_entity_poly.pdbx_seq_one_letter_code
_entity_poly.pdbx_strand_id
1 'polypeptide(L)'
;MEEISIAELRETFESGRTKCVSWRKKQLKALLDLVSENEDSIFKALDQDLGKSPVESYRDEVGVVKKSATYSLSCLDKWVAPKKVLLQL
;
A
#
# COMPACT_ATOMS: atom_id res chain seq x y z
N MET A 1 16.57 7.72 14.78
CA MET A 1 15.21 7.29 14.40
C MET A 1 14.79 6.27 15.44
N GLU A 2 13.67 6.52 16.12
CA GLU A 2 13.13 5.55 17.07
C GLU A 2 12.60 4.35 16.27
N GLU A 3 13.12 3.16 16.56
CA GLU A 3 12.85 1.95 15.81
C GLU A 3 11.50 1.38 16.28
N ILE A 4 10.54 1.25 15.36
CA ILE A 4 9.22 0.71 15.70
C ILE A 4 9.39 -0.77 16.09
N SER A 5 9.00 -1.11 17.31
CA SER A 5 9.04 -2.47 17.82
C SER A 5 7.84 -3.30 17.36
N ILE A 6 8.01 -4.63 17.40
CA ILE A 6 6.91 -5.58 17.14
C ILE A 6 5.75 -5.35 18.13
N ALA A 7 6.04 -4.97 19.37
CA ALA A 7 5.03 -4.71 20.38
C ALA A 7 4.13 -3.53 19.98
N GLU A 8 4.70 -2.42 19.51
CA GLU A 8 3.95 -1.23 19.08
C GLU A 8 3.09 -1.49 17.83
N LEU A 9 3.58 -2.30 16.89
CA LEU A 9 2.78 -2.72 15.73
C LEU A 9 1.58 -3.57 16.15
N ARG A 10 1.77 -4.49 17.11
CA ARG A 10 0.68 -5.30 17.68
C ARG A 10 -0.34 -4.42 18.38
N GLU A 11 0.11 -3.51 19.24
CA GLU A 11 -0.78 -2.57 19.93
C GLU A 11 -1.59 -1.73 18.94
N THR A 12 -0.96 -1.22 17.88
CA THR A 12 -1.66 -0.46 16.84
C THR A 12 -2.73 -1.31 16.14
N PHE A 13 -2.45 -2.57 15.85
CA PHE A 13 -3.42 -3.48 15.24
C PHE A 13 -4.56 -3.82 16.21
N GLU A 14 -4.23 -4.18 17.46
CA GLU A 14 -5.16 -4.56 18.52
C GLU A 14 -6.09 -3.40 18.91
N SER A 15 -5.64 -2.15 18.81
CA SER A 15 -6.48 -0.96 18.96
C SER A 15 -7.67 -0.90 17.98
N GLY A 16 -7.66 -1.71 16.93
CA GLY A 16 -8.69 -1.73 15.90
C GLY A 16 -8.61 -0.57 14.91
N ARG A 17 -7.64 0.34 15.05
CA ARG A 17 -7.44 1.49 14.14
C ARG A 17 -7.43 1.07 12.67
N THR A 18 -6.78 -0.04 12.36
CA THR A 18 -6.65 -0.56 10.99
C THR A 18 -7.91 -1.24 10.44
N LYS A 19 -8.96 -1.47 11.26
CA LYS A 19 -10.26 -2.02 10.82
C LYS A 19 -11.06 -1.00 10.03
N CYS A 20 -10.89 0.30 10.31
CA CYS A 20 -11.66 1.36 9.68
C CYS A 20 -11.33 1.48 8.18
N VAL A 21 -12.35 1.40 7.32
CA VAL A 21 -12.18 1.47 5.86
C VAL A 21 -11.61 2.81 5.43
N SER A 22 -12.03 3.92 6.04
CA SER A 22 -11.48 5.25 5.73
C SER A 22 -10.01 5.36 6.10
N TRP A 23 -9.57 4.72 7.19
CA TRP A 23 -8.16 4.64 7.56
C TRP A 23 -7.36 3.89 6.49
N ARG A 24 -7.82 2.72 6.06
CA ARG A 24 -7.17 1.95 4.98
C ARG A 24 -7.06 2.73 3.68
N LYS A 25 -8.14 3.43 3.28
CA LYS A 25 -8.13 4.32 2.10
C LYS A 25 -7.12 5.46 2.26
N LYS A 26 -7.01 6.06 3.45
CA LYS A 26 -6.00 7.08 3.72
C LYS A 26 -4.59 6.55 3.56
N GLN A 27 -4.30 5.33 4.05
CA GLN A 27 -2.97 4.72 3.89
C GLN A 27 -2.66 4.37 2.44
N LEU A 28 -3.63 3.85 1.67
CA LEU A 28 -3.43 3.58 0.24
C LEU A 28 -3.12 4.87 -0.56
N LYS A 29 -3.76 5.99 -0.21
CA LYS A 29 -3.44 7.30 -0.80
C LYS A 29 -2.04 7.77 -0.38
N ALA A 30 -1.70 7.63 0.90
CA ALA A 30 -0.35 7.97 1.38
C ALA A 30 0.74 7.15 0.67
N LEU A 31 0.48 5.89 0.30
CA LEU A 31 1.41 5.10 -0.53
C LEU A 31 1.55 5.67 -1.94
N LEU A 32 0.44 6.11 -2.56
CA LEU A 32 0.47 6.77 -3.87
C LEU A 32 1.24 8.08 -3.83
N ASP A 33 1.03 8.88 -2.79
CA ASP A 33 1.72 10.16 -2.57
C ASP A 33 3.21 9.90 -2.34
N LEU A 34 3.56 8.97 -1.44
CA LEU A 34 4.94 8.57 -1.16
C LEU A 34 5.70 8.21 -2.43
N VAL A 35 5.16 7.31 -3.27
CA VAL A 35 5.87 6.89 -4.47
C VAL A 35 5.91 8.00 -5.52
N SER A 36 4.88 8.84 -5.63
CA SER A 36 4.83 9.93 -6.62
C SER A 36 5.77 11.08 -6.27
N GLU A 37 5.86 11.44 -5.00
CA GLU A 37 6.72 12.53 -4.52
C GLU A 37 8.20 12.15 -4.53
N ASN A 38 8.52 10.86 -4.57
CA ASN A 38 9.89 10.35 -4.44
C ASN A 38 10.38 9.53 -5.65
N GLU A 39 9.72 9.63 -6.81
CA GLU A 39 10.04 8.80 -8.00
C GLU A 39 11.53 8.86 -8.37
N ASP A 40 12.11 10.06 -8.45
CA ASP A 40 13.52 10.24 -8.83
C ASP A 40 14.48 9.60 -7.83
N SER A 41 14.15 9.67 -6.53
CA SER A 41 14.97 9.05 -5.49
C SER A 41 14.87 7.53 -5.53
N ILE A 42 13.68 6.99 -5.81
CA ILE A 42 13.47 5.55 -6.02
C ILE A 42 14.23 5.07 -7.26
N PHE A 43 14.17 5.81 -8.38
CA PHE A 43 14.91 5.46 -9.59
C PHE A 43 16.41 5.47 -9.36
N LYS A 44 16.93 6.48 -8.66
CA LYS A 44 18.34 6.56 -8.32
C LYS A 44 18.79 5.38 -7.45
N ALA A 45 17.98 4.97 -6.47
CA ALA A 45 18.28 3.80 -5.65
C ALA A 45 18.29 2.51 -6.49
N LEU A 46 17.30 2.32 -7.36
CA LEU A 46 17.20 1.15 -8.24
C LEU A 46 18.34 1.08 -9.28
N ASP A 47 18.81 2.23 -9.77
CA ASP A 47 20.00 2.30 -10.62
C ASP A 47 21.26 1.90 -9.85
N GLN A 48 21.43 2.40 -8.62
CA GLN A 48 22.60 2.07 -7.79
C GLN A 48 22.66 0.60 -7.38
N ASP A 49 21.52 0.03 -7.01
CA ASP A 49 21.46 -1.35 -6.51
C ASP A 49 21.41 -2.38 -7.65
N LEU A 50 20.69 -2.06 -8.75
CA LEU A 50 20.32 -3.03 -9.79
C LEU A 50 20.67 -2.58 -11.22
N GLY A 51 21.13 -1.34 -11.42
CA GLY A 51 21.41 -0.77 -12.75
C GLY A 51 20.16 -0.51 -13.60
N LYS A 52 18.98 -0.42 -12.99
CA LYS A 52 17.73 -0.20 -13.73
C LYS A 52 17.62 1.23 -14.23
N SER A 53 17.37 1.39 -15.53
CA SER A 53 17.02 2.70 -16.11
C SER A 53 15.71 3.24 -15.52
N PRO A 54 15.45 4.57 -15.55
CA PRO A 54 14.20 5.14 -15.05
C PRO A 54 12.93 4.53 -15.68
N VAL A 55 12.97 4.21 -16.97
CA VAL A 55 11.83 3.60 -17.68
C VAL A 55 11.53 2.19 -17.15
N GLU A 56 12.57 1.38 -16.95
CA GLU A 56 12.44 0.04 -16.39
C GLU A 56 12.00 0.09 -14.93
N SER A 57 12.62 0.94 -14.12
CA SER A 57 12.26 1.20 -12.73
C SER A 57 10.79 1.62 -12.58
N TYR A 58 10.30 2.48 -13.47
CA TYR A 58 8.88 2.84 -13.48
C TYR A 58 7.99 1.67 -13.90
N ARG A 59 8.33 0.98 -15.00
CA ARG A 59 7.50 -0.11 -15.54
C ARG A 59 7.33 -1.26 -14.53
N ASP A 60 8.42 -1.63 -13.86
CA ASP A 60 8.49 -2.88 -13.08
C ASP A 60 8.26 -2.66 -11.58
N GLU A 61 8.56 -1.48 -11.04
CA GLU A 61 8.44 -1.20 -9.60
C GLU A 61 7.40 -0.11 -9.30
N VAL A 62 7.68 1.15 -9.65
CA VAL A 62 6.87 2.30 -9.23
C VAL A 62 5.46 2.25 -9.82
N GLY A 63 5.36 1.99 -11.12
CA GLY A 63 4.09 1.86 -11.83
C GLY A 63 3.25 0.67 -11.35
N VAL A 64 3.90 -0.43 -10.95
CA VAL A 64 3.22 -1.61 -10.40
C VAL A 64 2.60 -1.29 -9.04
N VAL A 65 3.33 -0.59 -8.16
CA VAL A 65 2.80 -0.14 -6.86
C VAL A 65 1.65 0.84 -7.06
N LYS A 66 1.82 1.86 -7.92
CA LYS A 66 0.76 2.84 -8.23
C LYS A 66 -0.51 2.15 -8.74
N LYS A 67 -0.37 1.22 -9.68
CA LYS A 67 -1.49 0.46 -10.25
C LYS A 67 -2.20 -0.38 -9.19
N SER A 68 -1.44 -1.09 -8.36
CA SER A 68 -1.99 -1.98 -7.32
C SER A 68 -2.73 -1.20 -6.22
N ALA A 69 -2.16 -0.08 -5.75
CA ALA A 69 -2.79 0.77 -4.76
C ALA A 69 -4.06 1.45 -5.30
N THR A 70 -4.02 1.94 -6.55
CA THR A 70 -5.19 2.54 -7.23
C THR A 70 -6.32 1.50 -7.41
N TYR A 71 -5.98 0.31 -7.89
CA TYR A 71 -6.95 -0.78 -8.03
C TYR A 71 -7.57 -1.16 -6.68
N SER A 72 -6.73 -1.30 -5.65
CA SER A 72 -7.18 -1.59 -4.29
C SER A 72 -8.12 -0.52 -3.76
N LEU A 73 -7.81 0.77 -3.96
CA LEU A 73 -8.69 1.88 -3.60
C LEU A 73 -10.06 1.78 -4.26
N SER A 74 -10.10 1.45 -5.56
CA SER A 74 -11.36 1.32 -6.33
C SER A 74 -12.23 0.13 -5.89
N CYS A 75 -11.60 -0.94 -5.38
CA CYS A 75 -12.29 -2.18 -5.05
C CYS A 75 -12.56 -2.34 -3.54
N LEU A 76 -11.91 -1.57 -2.68
CA LEU A 76 -11.88 -1.81 -1.24
C LEU A 76 -13.28 -1.86 -0.62
N ASP A 77 -14.19 -0.95 -0.98
CA ASP A 77 -15.56 -0.95 -0.44
C ASP A 77 -16.31 -2.24 -0.78
N LYS A 78 -16.12 -2.75 -2.01
CA LYS A 78 -16.71 -4.02 -2.45
C LYS A 78 -16.11 -5.21 -1.71
N TRP A 79 -14.81 -5.17 -1.43
CA TRP A 79 -14.12 -6.27 -0.75
C TRP A 79 -14.47 -6.39 0.73
N VAL A 80 -14.69 -5.27 1.41
CA VAL A 80 -15.05 -5.24 2.84
C VAL A 80 -16.55 -5.43 3.07
N ALA A 81 -17.38 -5.31 2.03
CA ALA A 81 -18.82 -5.48 2.15
C ALA A 81 -19.17 -6.92 2.59
N PRO A 82 -20.08 -7.11 3.58
CA PRO A 82 -20.57 -8.42 3.95
C PRO A 82 -21.18 -9.15 2.75
N LYS A 83 -20.83 -10.41 2.55
CA LYS A 83 -21.47 -11.27 1.55
C LYS A 83 -22.54 -12.11 2.23
N LYS A 84 -23.79 -11.96 1.77
CA LYS A 84 -24.88 -12.87 2.17
C LYS A 84 -24.57 -14.24 1.61
N VAL A 85 -24.57 -15.25 2.48
CA VAL A 85 -24.49 -16.66 2.10
C VAL A 85 -25.79 -17.33 2.50
N LEU A 86 -26.33 -18.19 1.63
CA LEU A 86 -27.40 -19.09 2.02
C LEU A 86 -26.75 -20.22 2.81
N LEU A 87 -27.13 -20.35 4.09
CA LEU A 87 -26.77 -21.53 4.86
C LEU A 87 -27.50 -22.72 4.22
N GLN A 88 -26.73 -23.64 3.64
CA GLN A 88 -27.28 -24.95 3.28
C GLN A 88 -27.53 -25.69 4.60
N LEU A 89 -28.80 -25.79 4.97
CA LEU A 89 -29.28 -26.68 6.02
C LEU A 89 -29.39 -28.10 5.46
#